data_AF-A0A660PAW0-F1
#
_entry.id   AF-A0A660PAW0-F1
#
_cell.length_a   1.000
_cell.length_b   1.000
_cell.length_c   1.000
_cell.angle_alpha   90.00
_cell.angle_beta   90.00
_cell.angle_gamma   90.00
#
_symmetry.space_group_name_H-M   'P 1'
#
loop_
_entity.id
_entity.type
_entity.pdbx_description
1 polymer ?
#
loop_
_entity_poly.entity_id
_entity_poly.type
_entity_poly.pdbx_seq_one_letter_code
_entity_poly.pdbx_strand_id
1 'polypeptide(L)'
;MPETINVSNRNSGKDKEMSFGEHLDDLRGHIIRGIIAVILVAIIAFLFKDFFFNQVILAPKDAGFITNLWLCEFSHLIGINTLCINQVPFTIINIDL
;
A
#
# COMPACT_ATOMS: atom_id res chain seq x y z
N MET A 1 -52.71 -42.23 -13.53
CA MET A 1 -51.25 -42.09 -13.64
C MET A 1 -50.90 -41.22 -14.83
N PRO A 2 -50.04 -40.20 -14.66
CA PRO A 2 -49.19 -39.74 -15.75
C PRO A 2 -47.69 -39.82 -15.39
N GLU A 3 -46.91 -40.28 -16.36
CA GLU A 3 -45.46 -40.36 -16.34
C GLU A 3 -44.84 -39.15 -17.07
N THR A 4 -43.92 -38.48 -16.37
CA THR A 4 -42.78 -37.63 -16.79
C THR A 4 -42.92 -36.52 -17.85
N ILE A 5 -42.73 -35.26 -17.40
CA ILE A 5 -42.08 -34.21 -18.21
C ILE A 5 -40.67 -33.98 -17.66
N ASN A 6 -39.66 -34.31 -18.47
CA ASN A 6 -38.24 -34.04 -18.26
C ASN A 6 -37.93 -32.61 -18.73
N VAL A 7 -37.53 -31.74 -17.80
CA VAL A 7 -37.10 -30.37 -18.11
C VAL A 7 -35.58 -30.36 -18.31
N SER A 8 -35.17 -30.54 -19.56
CA SER A 8 -33.81 -30.24 -20.03
C SER A 8 -33.66 -28.74 -20.29
N ASN A 9 -32.83 -28.11 -19.45
CA ASN A 9 -31.86 -27.05 -19.76
C ASN A 9 -32.28 -25.91 -20.71
N ARG A 10 -32.40 -24.69 -20.15
CA ARG A 10 -31.98 -23.45 -20.82
C ARG A 10 -31.25 -22.54 -19.85
N ASN A 11 -29.93 -22.55 -19.96
CA ASN A 11 -29.06 -21.47 -19.49
C ASN A 11 -29.27 -20.24 -20.39
N SER A 12 -29.81 -19.14 -19.86
CA SER A 12 -29.68 -17.82 -20.46
C SER A 12 -30.07 -16.72 -19.48
N GLY A 13 -29.10 -15.87 -19.15
CA GLY A 13 -29.28 -14.47 -18.74
C GLY A 13 -30.03 -14.25 -17.43
N LYS A 14 -29.35 -14.39 -16.30
CA LYS A 14 -29.74 -13.66 -15.08
C LYS A 14 -28.59 -12.76 -14.69
N ASP A 15 -28.83 -11.47 -14.83
CA ASP A 15 -28.06 -10.43 -14.16
C ASP A 15 -27.76 -10.88 -12.73
N LYS A 16 -26.47 -10.86 -12.41
CA LYS A 16 -25.91 -11.17 -11.10
C LYS A 16 -26.37 -10.12 -10.09
N GLU A 17 -27.62 -10.20 -9.65
CA GLU A 17 -27.98 -9.68 -8.33
C GLU A 17 -27.40 -10.66 -7.31
N MET A 18 -26.09 -10.55 -7.08
CA MET A 18 -25.41 -11.32 -6.05
C MET A 18 -26.02 -10.88 -4.72
N SER A 19 -26.55 -11.83 -3.94
CA SER A 19 -27.07 -11.54 -2.61
C SER A 19 -25.94 -10.96 -1.75
N PHE A 20 -26.23 -9.99 -0.87
CA PHE A 20 -25.23 -9.39 0.02
C PHE A 20 -24.41 -10.43 0.79
N GLY A 21 -25.00 -11.60 1.10
CA GLY A 21 -24.30 -12.73 1.69
C GLY A 21 -23.25 -13.37 0.77
N GLU A 22 -23.55 -13.55 -0.52
CA GLU A 22 -22.61 -14.11 -1.50
C GLU A 22 -21.43 -13.15 -1.76
N HIS A 23 -21.66 -11.83 -1.68
CA HIS A 23 -20.58 -10.83 -1.74
C HIS A 23 -19.61 -10.92 -0.54
N LEU A 24 -20.11 -11.24 0.66
CA LEU A 24 -19.30 -11.38 1.86
C LEU A 24 -18.44 -12.65 1.86
N ASP A 25 -18.91 -13.72 1.23
CA ASP A 25 -18.13 -14.96 1.09
C ASP A 25 -16.95 -14.78 0.12
N ASP A 26 -17.16 -14.11 -1.01
CA ASP A 26 -16.08 -13.79 -1.96
C ASP A 26 -15.05 -12.80 -1.37
N LEU A 27 -15.51 -11.87 -0.52
CA LEU A 27 -14.64 -10.92 0.16
C LEU A 27 -13.65 -11.62 1.09
N ARG A 28 -14.07 -12.63 1.85
CA ARG A 28 -13.17 -13.38 2.76
C ARG A 28 -12.03 -14.07 2.02
N GLY A 29 -12.34 -14.70 0.89
CA GLY A 29 -11.34 -15.33 0.03
C GLY A 29 -10.30 -14.35 -0.50
N HIS A 30 -10.73 -13.13 -0.84
CA HIS A 30 -9.83 -12.05 -1.25
C HIS A 30 -8.98 -11.52 -0.11
N ILE A 31 -9.55 -11.35 1.09
CA ILE A 31 -8.81 -10.86 2.27
C ILE A 31 -7.67 -11.82 2.64
N ILE A 32 -7.91 -13.13 2.67
CA ILE A 32 -6.88 -14.11 3.01
C ILE A 32 -5.74 -14.10 1.97
N ARG A 33 -6.06 -14.05 0.68
CA ARG A 33 -5.04 -13.91 -0.39
C ARG A 33 -4.28 -12.59 -0.29
N GLY A 34 -4.97 -11.50 0.04
CA GLY A 34 -4.36 -10.19 0.26
C GLY A 34 -3.38 -10.19 1.43
N ILE A 35 -3.76 -10.79 2.56
CA ILE A 35 -2.89 -10.93 3.73
C ILE A 35 -1.65 -11.75 3.38
N ILE A 36 -1.81 -12.85 2.65
CA ILE A 36 -0.67 -13.67 2.18
C ILE A 36 0.26 -12.83 1.28
N ALA A 37 -0.29 -12.05 0.35
CA ALA A 37 0.50 -11.18 -0.51
C ALA A 37 1.27 -10.12 0.28
N VAL A 38 0.63 -9.47 1.27
CA VAL A 38 1.28 -8.48 2.14
C VAL A 38 2.41 -9.11 2.96
N ILE A 39 2.21 -10.30 3.52
CA ILE A 39 3.24 -11.01 4.29
C ILE A 39 4.43 -11.35 3.39
N LEU A 40 4.19 -11.84 2.17
CA LEU A 40 5.27 -12.15 1.22
C LEU A 40 6.07 -10.90 0.84
N VAL A 41 5.38 -9.79 0.55
CA VAL A 41 6.03 -8.51 0.27
C VAL A 41 6.81 -8.01 1.48
N ALA A 42 6.28 -8.17 2.69
CA ALA A 42 6.96 -7.80 3.93
C ALA A 42 8.24 -8.63 4.14
N ILE A 43 8.21 -9.93 3.89
CA ILE A 43 9.40 -10.80 3.97
C ILE A 43 10.45 -10.34 2.97
N ILE A 44 10.06 -10.07 1.72
CA ILE A 44 10.97 -9.58 0.68
C ILE A 44 11.58 -8.23 1.09
N ALA A 45 10.77 -7.29 1.58
CA ALA A 45 11.25 -6.01 2.09
C ALA A 45 12.23 -6.18 3.27
N PHE A 46 12.02 -7.19 4.11
CA PHE A 46 12.89 -7.50 5.24
C PHE A 46 14.22 -8.13 4.83
N LEU A 47 14.24 -8.98 3.79
CA LEU A 47 15.49 -9.52 3.22
C LEU A 47 16.34 -8.40 2.62
N PHE A 48 15.71 -7.39 2.02
CA PHE A 48 16.36 -6.20 1.51
C PHE A 48 16.34 -5.04 2.52
N LYS A 49 16.41 -5.32 3.83
CA LYS A 49 16.34 -4.28 4.87
C LYS A 49 17.29 -3.12 4.62
N ASP A 50 18.53 -3.38 4.17
CA ASP A 50 19.52 -2.32 4.02
C ASP A 50 19.20 -1.38 2.84
N PHE A 51 18.46 -1.87 1.84
CA PHE A 51 17.93 -1.02 0.77
C PHE A 51 16.61 -0.37 1.19
N PHE A 52 15.68 -1.12 1.77
CA PHE A 52 14.36 -0.61 2.14
C PHE A 52 14.42 0.42 3.28
N PHE A 53 15.22 0.19 4.32
CA PHE A 53 15.44 1.16 5.39
C PHE A 53 16.27 2.35 4.90
N ASN A 54 17.38 2.18 4.18
CA ASN A 54 18.20 3.34 3.80
C ASN A 54 17.61 4.17 2.64
N GLN A 55 16.98 3.54 1.63
CA GLN A 55 16.52 4.23 0.41
C GLN A 55 15.02 4.53 0.37
N VAL A 56 14.20 3.88 1.20
CA VAL A 56 12.73 4.10 1.19
C VAL A 56 12.25 4.77 2.48
N ILE A 57 12.66 4.26 3.66
CA ILE A 57 12.16 4.77 4.96
C ILE A 57 13.04 5.90 5.52
N LEU A 58 14.37 5.72 5.53
CA LEU A 58 15.36 6.70 6.00
C LEU A 58 15.90 7.57 4.87
N ALA A 59 15.43 7.39 3.64
CA ALA A 59 15.76 8.25 2.51
C ALA A 59 15.60 9.75 2.84
N PRO A 60 14.52 10.19 3.52
CA PRO A 60 14.38 11.60 3.91
C PRO A 60 15.37 12.05 5.00
N LYS A 61 16.04 11.11 5.69
CA LYS A 61 17.07 11.36 6.70
C LYS A 61 18.40 11.77 6.09
N ASP A 62 18.62 11.53 4.80
CA ASP A 62 19.81 12.03 4.10
C ASP A 62 19.51 13.39 3.46
N ALA A 63 20.42 14.34 3.71
CA ALA A 63 20.35 15.70 3.18
C ALA A 63 20.39 15.75 1.63
N GLY A 64 20.79 14.64 1.00
CA GLY A 64 20.86 14.46 -0.46
C GLY A 64 19.63 13.85 -1.12
N PHE A 65 18.53 13.62 -0.39
CA PHE A 65 17.32 13.05 -1.00
C PHE A 65 16.68 14.04 -1.98
N ILE A 66 16.29 13.55 -3.16
CA ILE A 66 15.80 14.41 -4.25
C ILE A 66 14.62 15.29 -3.84
N THR A 67 13.76 14.79 -2.94
CA THR A 67 12.65 15.56 -2.41
C THR A 67 13.10 16.74 -1.54
N ASN A 68 14.19 16.61 -0.76
CA ASN A 68 14.73 17.73 0.03
C ASN A 68 15.37 18.81 -0.85
N LEU A 69 16.07 18.41 -1.92
CA LEU A 69 16.63 19.37 -2.90
C LEU A 69 15.50 20.13 -3.62
N TRP A 70 14.48 19.40 -4.10
CA TRP A 70 13.32 20.00 -4.75
C TRP A 70 12.56 20.97 -3.83
N LEU A 71 12.34 20.58 -2.57
CA LEU A 71 11.68 21.44 -1.59
C LEU A 71 12.51 22.69 -1.28
N CYS A 72 13.83 22.60 -1.27
CA CYS A 72 14.72 23.74 -1.01
C CYS A 72 14.83 24.70 -2.20
N GLU A 73 14.89 24.19 -3.43
CA GLU A 73 14.79 25.03 -4.63
C GLU A 73 13.43 25.73 -4.71
N PHE A 74 12.36 24.99 -4.42
CA PHE A 74 11.02 25.56 -4.32
C PHE A 74 10.95 26.63 -3.23
N SER A 75 11.57 26.40 -2.07
CA SER A 75 11.57 27.37 -0.98
C SER A 75 12.29 28.68 -1.34
N HIS A 76 13.37 28.60 -2.12
CA HIS A 76 14.08 29.76 -2.65
C HIS A 76 13.22 30.56 -3.65
N LEU A 77 12.38 29.88 -4.45
CA LEU A 77 11.42 30.51 -5.35
C LEU A 77 10.32 31.31 -4.61
N ILE A 78 9.87 30.82 -3.45
CA ILE A 78 8.85 31.48 -2.61
C ILE A 78 9.45 32.37 -1.49
N GLY A 79 10.78 32.51 -1.45
CA GLY A 79 11.48 33.39 -0.50
C GLY A 79 11.44 32.95 0.96
N ILE A 80 11.13 31.68 1.23
CA ILE A 80 11.06 31.11 2.58
C ILE A 80 12.17 30.08 2.77
N ASN A 81 13.21 30.37 3.54
CA ASN A 81 14.35 29.45 3.73
C ASN A 81 14.10 28.34 4.77
N THR A 82 12.88 28.25 5.30
CA THR A 82 12.51 27.33 6.38
C THR A 82 12.11 25.94 5.90
N LEU A 83 11.89 25.76 4.59
CA LEU A 83 11.48 24.48 3.99
C LEU A 83 12.68 23.60 3.56
N CYS A 84 13.91 24.09 3.64
CA CYS A 84 15.11 23.30 3.44
C CYS A 84 15.35 22.36 4.65
N ILE A 85 14.54 21.30 4.73
CA ILE A 85 14.66 20.25 5.74
C ILE A 85 16.02 19.55 5.59
N ASN A 86 16.66 19.24 6.73
CA ASN A 86 17.85 18.40 6.81
C ASN A 86 19.17 18.99 6.26
N GLN A 87 19.23 20.30 5.96
CA GLN A 87 20.46 21.03 5.60
C GLN A 87 21.23 21.58 6.83
N VAL A 88 20.57 21.62 7.99
CA VAL A 88 21.17 21.99 9.28
C VAL A 88 21.31 20.69 10.08
N PRO A 89 22.48 20.38 10.65
CA PRO A 89 22.67 19.14 11.39
C PRO A 89 21.70 19.12 12.57
N PHE A 90 20.69 18.25 12.49
CA PHE A 90 19.85 17.97 13.65
C PHE A 90 20.71 17.26 14.68
N THR A 91 21.13 18.01 15.71
CA THR A 91 21.71 17.45 16.92
C THR A 91 20.64 16.57 17.55
N ILE A 92 20.82 15.25 17.49
CA ILE A 92 19.97 14.31 18.22
C ILE A 92 20.09 14.69 19.70
N ILE A 93 19.02 15.26 20.26
CA ILE A 93 18.90 15.47 21.69
C ILE A 93 18.64 14.09 22.27
N ASN A 94 19.69 13.48 22.82
CA ASN A 94 19.53 12.27 23.61
C ASN A 94 18.72 12.63 24.86
N ILE A 95 17.51 12.09 24.97
CA ILE A 95 16.86 12.00 26.27
C ILE A 95 17.30 10.68 26.89
N ASP A 96 18.49 10.68 27.49
CA ASP A 96 18.86 9.66 28.46
C ASP A 96 17.87 9.76 29.64
N LEU A 97 17.14 8.68 29.91
CA LEU A 97 16.30 8.53 31.10
C LEU A 97 17.11 7.94 32.26
#